data_AF-A0A7Y3H186-F1
#
_entry.id   AF-A0A7Y3H186-F1
#
_cell.length_a   1.000
_cell.length_b   1.000
_cell.length_c   1.000
_cell.angle_alpha   90.00
_cell.angle_beta   90.00
_cell.angle_gamma   90.00
#
_symmetry.space_group_name_H-M   'P 1'
#
loop_
_entity.id
_entity.type
_entity.pdbx_description
1 polymer ?
#
loop_
_entity_poly.entity_id
_entity_poly.type
_entity_poly.pdbx_seq_one_letter_code
_entity_poly.pdbx_strand_id
1 'polypeptide(L)'
;MSAFIYILYSPKFDTFYIGATTILPQQRLLKHNEISYGSKSYTSFTNDWEIAVQIKCNDFNHALKIEKKLKSMKSKEYLKCFLKYPELRQKIFSQTALK
;
A
#
# COMPACT_ATOMS: atom_id res chain seq x y z
N MET A 1 18.11 -1.62 6.20
CA MET A 1 17.09 -0.55 6.12
C MET A 1 15.71 -1.19 6.21
N SER A 2 14.83 -0.70 7.08
CA SER A 2 13.45 -1.19 7.13
C SER A 2 12.66 -0.71 5.92
N ALA A 3 11.88 -1.59 5.32
CA ALA A 3 10.97 -1.26 4.24
C ALA A 3 9.53 -1.47 4.69
N PHE A 4 8.60 -0.77 4.07
CA PHE A 4 7.19 -0.82 4.37
C PHE A 4 6.38 -0.94 3.09
N ILE A 5 5.34 -1.77 3.13
CA ILE A 5 4.25 -1.75 2.15
C ILE A 5 3.07 -1.04 2.80
N TYR A 6 2.45 -0.13 2.06
CA TYR A 6 1.28 0.59 2.50
C TYR A 6 0.17 0.55 1.45
N ILE A 7 -1.06 0.53 1.92
CA ILE A 7 -2.27 0.65 1.13
C ILE A 7 -2.99 1.89 1.61
N LEU A 8 -3.21 2.83 0.70
CA LEU A 8 -4.05 3.98 0.92
C LEU A 8 -5.44 3.70 0.35
N TYR A 9 -6.46 4.20 1.04
CA TYR A 9 -7.85 4.16 0.60
C TYR A 9 -8.37 5.59 0.49
N SER A 10 -9.10 5.87 -0.57
CA SER A 10 -9.86 7.12 -0.73
C SER A 10 -11.34 6.80 -0.56
N PRO A 11 -11.96 7.21 0.55
CA PRO A 11 -13.39 7.01 0.79
C PRO A 11 -14.27 7.66 -0.29
N LYS A 12 -13.87 8.84 -0.79
CA LYS A 12 -14.66 9.60 -1.77
C LYS A 12 -14.76 8.90 -3.12
N PHE A 13 -13.71 8.18 -3.52
CA PHE A 13 -13.63 7.55 -4.83
C PHE A 13 -13.73 6.01 -4.79
N ASP A 14 -13.84 5.40 -3.59
CA ASP A 14 -13.74 3.93 -3.36
C ASP A 14 -12.59 3.32 -4.17
N THR A 15 -11.41 3.95 -4.04
CA THR A 15 -10.18 3.56 -4.74
C THR A 15 -9.07 3.27 -3.76
N PHE A 16 -8.18 2.37 -4.17
CA PHE A 16 -7.04 1.93 -3.40
C PHE A 16 -5.76 2.27 -4.14
N TYR A 17 -4.77 2.80 -3.42
CA TYR A 17 -3.41 2.96 -3.90
C TYR A 17 -2.48 2.04 -3.10
N ILE A 18 -1.58 1.35 -3.77
CA ILE A 18 -0.64 0.42 -3.15
C ILE A 18 0.77 0.84 -3.53
N GLY A 19 1.64 0.99 -2.54
CA GLY A 19 3.04 1.34 -2.78
C GLY A 19 3.98 0.83 -1.68
N ALA A 20 5.23 0.59 -2.06
CA ALA A 20 6.32 0.33 -1.13
C ALA A 20 7.12 1.61 -0.82
N THR A 21 7.76 1.64 0.34
CA THR A 21 8.67 2.73 0.74
C THR A 21 9.74 2.24 1.71
N THR A 22 10.87 2.92 1.75
CA THR A 22 11.94 2.72 2.74
C THR A 22 11.86 3.72 3.91
N ILE A 23 10.95 4.69 3.84
CA ILE A 23 10.65 5.65 4.92
C ILE A 23 9.34 5.29 5.60
N LEU A 24 8.88 6.11 6.55
CA LEU A 24 7.61 5.86 7.24
C LEU A 24 6.41 6.08 6.29
N PRO A 25 5.43 5.16 6.25
CA PRO A 25 4.20 5.32 5.46
C PRO A 25 3.46 6.63 5.74
N GLN A 26 3.50 7.13 6.97
CA GLN A 26 2.88 8.40 7.38
C GLN A 26 3.48 9.59 6.63
N GLN A 27 4.81 9.62 6.45
CA GLN A 27 5.45 10.67 5.66
C GLN A 27 5.05 10.59 4.19
N ARG A 28 4.77 9.38 3.69
CA ARG A 28 4.30 9.20 2.32
C ARG A 28 2.85 9.64 2.15
N LEU A 29 1.99 9.36 3.13
CA LEU A 29 0.61 9.84 3.20
C LEU A 29 0.55 11.37 3.15
N LEU A 30 1.33 12.06 4.00
CA LEU A 30 1.40 13.52 4.00
C LEU A 30 1.73 14.05 2.60
N LYS A 31 2.74 13.47 1.93
CA LYS A 31 3.10 13.85 0.56
C LYS A 31 2.00 13.59 -0.47
N HIS A 32 1.15 12.58 -0.27
CA HIS A 32 0.01 12.31 -1.15
C HIS A 32 -1.12 13.34 -0.93
N ASN A 33 -1.39 13.72 0.32
CA ASN A 33 -2.45 14.68 0.65
C ASN A 33 -2.05 16.15 0.44
N GLU A 34 -0.76 16.48 0.57
CA GLU A 34 -0.21 17.82 0.30
C GLU A 34 -0.11 18.15 -1.20
N ILE A 35 -0.52 17.24 -2.10
CA ILE A 35 -0.39 17.38 -3.58
C ILE A 35 1.06 17.77 -3.98
N SER A 36 2.04 17.31 -3.21
CA SER A 36 3.44 17.74 -3.35
C SER A 36 4.07 17.32 -4.70
N TYR A 37 3.54 16.28 -5.36
CA TYR A 37 4.06 15.76 -6.63
C TYR A 37 3.52 16.47 -7.89
N GLY A 38 2.79 17.58 -7.74
CA GLY A 38 2.19 18.31 -8.86
C GLY A 38 1.04 17.54 -9.52
N SER A 39 0.32 18.23 -10.40
CA SER A 39 -0.93 17.79 -11.07
C SER A 39 -0.81 16.57 -11.99
N LYS A 40 0.35 15.89 -12.04
CA LYS A 40 0.64 14.75 -12.94
C LYS A 40 0.68 13.38 -12.25
N SER A 41 0.58 13.31 -10.93
CA SER A 41 0.62 12.01 -10.23
C SER A 41 -0.76 11.35 -10.18
N TYR A 42 -0.83 10.02 -10.30
CA TYR A 42 -2.12 9.31 -10.19
C TYR A 42 -2.85 9.60 -8.88
N THR A 43 -2.15 9.98 -7.82
CA THR A 43 -2.79 10.29 -6.52
C THR A 43 -3.21 11.74 -6.36
N SER A 44 -2.89 12.65 -7.31
CA SER A 44 -3.22 14.08 -7.17
C SER A 44 -4.67 14.42 -7.48
N PHE A 45 -5.52 13.47 -7.89
CA PHE A 45 -6.95 13.72 -8.09
C PHE A 45 -7.70 13.88 -6.76
N THR A 46 -7.11 13.46 -5.65
CA THR A 46 -7.73 13.56 -4.33
C THR A 46 -6.69 13.74 -3.22
N ASN A 47 -7.12 14.33 -2.12
CA ASN A 47 -6.35 14.58 -0.90
C ASN A 47 -6.98 13.90 0.33
N ASP A 48 -7.97 13.02 0.12
CA ASP A 48 -8.66 12.24 1.15
C ASP A 48 -8.03 10.85 1.34
N TRP A 49 -6.75 10.68 0.99
CA TRP A 49 -6.09 9.40 1.19
C TRP A 49 -5.92 9.13 2.67
N GLU A 50 -6.29 7.92 3.07
CA GLU A 50 -6.15 7.39 4.42
C GLU A 50 -5.33 6.10 4.39
N ILE A 51 -4.46 5.88 5.40
CA ILE A 51 -3.72 4.61 5.50
C ILE A 51 -4.68 3.52 5.95
N ALA A 52 -4.99 2.61 5.03
CA ALA A 52 -5.84 1.47 5.32
C ALA A 52 -5.04 0.27 5.86
N VAL A 53 -3.82 0.07 5.34
CA VAL A 53 -2.89 -0.97 5.80
C VAL A 53 -1.46 -0.45 5.72
N GLN A 54 -0.66 -0.79 6.72
CA GLN A 54 0.80 -0.70 6.65
C GLN A 54 1.41 -1.97 7.24
N ILE A 55 2.43 -2.51 6.58
CA ILE A 55 3.14 -3.70 7.04
C ILE A 55 4.63 -3.42 6.91
N LYS A 56 5.37 -3.70 7.99
CA LYS A 56 6.84 -3.65 8.00
C LYS A 56 7.38 -4.91 7.33
N CYS A 57 8.23 -4.74 6.34
CA CYS A 57 8.91 -5.80 5.61
C CYS A 57 10.37 -5.94 6.05
N ASN A 58 10.95 -7.10 5.78
CA ASN A 58 12.34 -7.39 6.14
C ASN A 58 13.31 -6.53 5.32
N ASP A 59 13.03 -6.42 4.02
CA ASP A 59 13.83 -5.66 3.06
C ASP A 59 12.95 -5.04 1.95
N PHE A 60 13.55 -4.18 1.13
CA PHE A 60 12.83 -3.48 0.08
C PHE A 60 12.37 -4.40 -1.05
N ASN A 61 13.14 -5.45 -1.38
CA ASN A 61 12.74 -6.44 -2.38
C ASN A 61 11.51 -7.22 -1.90
N HIS A 62 11.45 -7.56 -0.62
CA HIS A 62 10.29 -8.19 0.01
C HIS A 62 9.05 -7.30 -0.11
N ALA A 63 9.18 -6.00 0.19
CA ALA A 63 8.10 -5.03 0.01
C ALA A 63 7.62 -4.93 -1.45
N LEU A 64 8.55 -4.90 -2.42
CA LEU A 64 8.22 -4.89 -3.85
C LEU A 64 7.53 -6.18 -4.31
N LYS A 65 7.94 -7.36 -3.80
CA LYS A 65 7.29 -8.64 -4.09
C LYS A 65 5.83 -8.63 -3.60
N ILE A 66 5.59 -8.13 -2.38
CA ILE A 66 4.23 -7.99 -1.83
C ILE A 66 3.41 -7.01 -2.68
N GLU A 67 3.97 -5.84 -2.99
CA GLU A 67 3.32 -4.83 -3.83
C GLU A 67 2.90 -5.41 -5.18
N LYS A 68 3.83 -6.07 -5.88
CA LYS A 68 3.56 -6.70 -7.18
C LYS A 68 2.48 -7.76 -7.06
N LYS A 69 2.50 -8.58 -6.01
CA LYS A 69 1.47 -9.61 -5.77
C LYS A 69 0.10 -8.98 -5.57
N LEU A 70 -0.02 -7.96 -4.71
CA LEU A 70 -1.28 -7.25 -4.46
C LEU A 70 -1.81 -6.57 -5.73
N LYS A 71 -0.94 -5.88 -6.49
CA LYS A 71 -1.30 -5.27 -7.78
C LYS A 71 -1.72 -6.30 -8.83
N SER A 72 -1.13 -7.49 -8.82
CA SER A 72 -1.46 -8.56 -9.79
C SER A 72 -2.87 -9.14 -9.59
N MET A 73 -3.43 -9.08 -8.38
CA MET A 73 -4.77 -9.60 -8.10
C MET A 73 -5.87 -8.79 -8.79
N LYS A 74 -5.64 -7.50 -9.08
CA LYS A 74 -6.56 -6.57 -9.79
C LYS A 74 -8.01 -6.57 -9.27
N SER A 75 -8.25 -7.01 -8.04
CA SER A 75 -9.59 -7.14 -7.46
C SER A 75 -9.71 -6.22 -6.25
N LYS A 76 -10.68 -5.30 -6.30
CA LYS A 76 -11.05 -4.43 -5.18
C LYS A 76 -11.58 -5.26 -4.01
N GLU A 77 -12.37 -6.29 -4.28
CA GLU A 77 -12.91 -7.21 -3.27
C GLU A 77 -11.78 -7.96 -2.57
N TYR A 78 -10.76 -8.39 -3.31
CA TYR A 78 -9.57 -9.01 -2.73
C TYR A 78 -8.86 -8.05 -1.77
N LEU A 79 -8.71 -6.77 -2.14
CA LEU A 79 -8.14 -5.77 -1.24
C LEU A 79 -9.02 -5.55 -0.01
N LYS A 80 -10.34 -5.46 -0.15
CA LYS A 80 -11.27 -5.36 0.99
C LYS A 80 -11.15 -6.58 1.92
N CYS A 81 -11.05 -7.79 1.37
CA CYS A 81 -10.76 -9.00 2.14
C CYS A 81 -9.38 -8.96 2.82
N PHE A 82 -8.35 -8.47 2.13
CA PHE A 82 -7.02 -8.31 2.70
C PHE A 82 -7.00 -7.31 3.87
N LEU A 83 -7.80 -6.24 3.77
CA LEU A 83 -8.06 -5.31 4.88
C LEU A 83 -8.81 -5.99 6.02
N LYS A 84 -9.82 -6.81 5.73
CA LYS A 84 -10.68 -7.44 6.74
C LYS A 84 -10.03 -8.60 7.48
N TYR A 85 -9.22 -9.42 6.80
CA TYR A 85 -8.71 -10.68 7.33
C TYR A 85 -7.19 -10.63 7.60
N PRO A 86 -6.75 -10.56 8.86
CA PRO A 86 -5.32 -10.56 9.23
C PRO A 86 -4.57 -11.81 8.76
N GLU A 87 -5.24 -12.96 8.71
CA GLU A 87 -4.66 -14.23 8.26
C GLU A 87 -4.14 -14.16 6.81
N LEU A 88 -4.88 -13.47 5.93
CA LEU A 88 -4.44 -13.26 4.55
C LEU A 88 -3.16 -12.42 4.50
N ARG A 89 -3.02 -11.44 5.39
CA ARG A 89 -1.81 -10.60 5.48
C ARG A 89 -0.61 -11.44 5.87
N GLN A 90 -0.75 -12.27 6.91
CA GLN A 90 0.31 -13.17 7.35
C GLN A 90 0.67 -14.21 6.29
N LYS A 91 -0.32 -14.75 5.58
CA LYS A 91 -0.12 -15.69 4.47
C LYS A 91 0.71 -15.07 3.35
N ILE A 92 0.32 -13.89 2.85
CA ILE A 92 1.08 -13.20 1.78
C ILE A 92 2.48 -12.83 2.27
N PHE A 93 2.60 -12.32 3.50
CA PHE A 93 3.89 -11.96 4.09
C PHE A 93 4.84 -13.16 4.13
N SER A 94 4.37 -14.29 4.64
CA SER A 94 5.17 -15.53 4.74
C SER A 94 5.53 -16.09 3.36
N GLN A 95 4.59 -16.09 2.41
CA GLN A 95 4.83 -16.55 1.04
C GLN A 95 5.89 -15.72 0.30
N THR A 96 6.01 -14.44 0.62
CA THR A 96 6.93 -13.52 -0.04
C THR A 96 8.26 -13.37 0.69
N ALA A 97 8.32 -13.76 1.98
CA ALA A 97 9.55 -13.77 2.77
C ALA A 97 10.44 -14.99 2.49
N LEU A 98 9.83 -16.12 2.09
CA LEU A 98 10.52 -17.40 1.83
C LEU A 98 11.03 -17.57 0.39
N LYS A 99 10.77 -16.59 -0.49
CA LYS A 99 11.16 -16.56 -1.91
C LYS A 99 12.08 -15.39 -2.18
#